data_AF-A0A7X8GGN9-F1
#
_entry.id   AF-A0A7X8GGN9-F1
#
_cell.length_a   1.000
_cell.length_b   1.000
_cell.length_c   1.000
_cell.angle_alpha   90.00
_cell.angle_beta   90.00
_cell.angle_gamma   90.00
#
_symmetry.space_group_name_H-M   'P 1'
#
loop_
_entity.id
_entity.type
_entity.pdbx_description
1 polymer ?
#
loop_
_entity_poly.entity_id
_entity_poly.type
_entity_poly.pdbx_seq_one_letter_code
_entity_poly.pdbx_strand_id
1 'polypeptide(L)'
;MSEGKYPINLWVNEERYAKLQAAGLADMCKEAMAGLKVIYVYANDAQKDKILQVIPQAKFDSATTKSIELIPRKQKDKIFDLVIQKKSIDVLDDFLKTF
;
A
#
# COMPACT_ATOMS: atom_id res chain seq x y z
N MET A 1 14.66 15.71 0.44
CA MET A 1 13.30 16.24 0.35
C MET A 1 12.69 15.66 -0.93
N SER A 2 12.07 14.48 -0.84
CA SER A 2 11.37 13.87 -1.98
C SER A 2 9.88 14.03 -1.72
N GLU A 3 9.29 15.05 -2.32
CA GLU A 3 7.93 15.55 -2.08
C GLU A 3 6.87 14.83 -2.94
N GLY A 4 6.86 13.51 -2.86
CA GLY A 4 5.81 12.67 -3.43
C GLY A 4 5.04 11.95 -2.34
N LYS A 5 3.71 12.00 -2.39
CA LYS A 5 2.83 11.17 -1.54
C LYS A 5 1.90 10.37 -2.44
N TYR A 6 2.42 9.28 -2.98
CA TYR A 6 1.74 8.45 -3.97
C TYR A 6 1.04 7.27 -3.27
N PRO A 7 -0.31 7.24 -3.20
CA PRO A 7 -1.01 6.17 -2.52
C PRO A 7 -0.92 4.85 -3.28
N ILE A 8 -0.89 3.77 -2.50
CA ILE A 8 -1.05 2.38 -2.92
C ILE A 8 -2.30 1.86 -2.23
N ASN A 9 -3.29 1.45 -3.02
CA ASN A 9 -4.57 0.98 -2.51
C ASN A 9 -4.46 -0.50 -2.09
N LEU A 10 -4.54 -0.74 -0.78
CA LEU A 10 -4.65 -2.09 -0.22
C LEU A 10 -6.10 -2.33 0.18
N TRP A 11 -6.81 -3.13 -0.62
CA TRP A 11 -8.18 -3.52 -0.34
C TRP A 11 -8.24 -4.44 0.88
N VAL A 12 -9.20 -4.14 1.76
CA VAL A 12 -9.42 -4.77 3.05
C VAL A 12 -10.82 -5.40 3.04
N ASN A 13 -10.84 -6.72 3.06
CA ASN A 13 -12.05 -7.51 3.35
C ASN A 13 -12.20 -7.72 4.86
N GLU A 14 -13.23 -8.44 5.30
CA GLU A 14 -13.49 -8.69 6.72
C GLU A 14 -12.32 -9.38 7.45
N GLU A 15 -11.67 -10.38 6.83
CA GLU A 15 -10.51 -11.06 7.43
C GLU A 15 -9.33 -10.11 7.66
N ARG A 16 -9.01 -9.29 6.64
CA ARG A 16 -7.95 -8.28 6.75
C ARG A 16 -8.30 -7.20 7.75
N TYR A 17 -9.58 -6.83 7.82
CA TYR A 17 -10.05 -5.84 8.77
C TYR A 17 -9.86 -6.33 10.21
N ALA A 18 -10.19 -7.59 10.50
CA ALA A 18 -9.94 -8.19 11.82
C ALA A 18 -8.45 -8.17 12.19
N LYS A 19 -7.55 -8.47 11.23
CA LYS A 19 -6.09 -8.37 11.44
C LYS A 19 -5.65 -6.94 11.72
N LEU A 20 -6.20 -5.96 11.01
CA LEU A 20 -5.91 -4.54 11.23
C LEU A 20 -6.46 -4.04 12.57
N GLN A 21 -7.63 -4.51 13.00
CA GLN A 21 -8.16 -4.23 14.34
C GLN A 21 -7.23 -4.77 15.43
N ALA A 22 -6.77 -6.02 15.30
CA ALA A 22 -5.80 -6.61 16.24
C ALA A 22 -4.45 -5.86 16.23
N ALA A 23 -4.07 -5.25 15.10
CA ALA A 23 -2.88 -4.42 14.97
C ALA A 23 -3.07 -2.98 15.51
N GLY A 24 -4.29 -2.55 15.82
CA GLY A 24 -4.60 -1.16 16.20
C GLY A 24 -4.60 -0.18 15.03
N LEU A 25 -4.78 -0.65 13.80
CA LEU A 25 -4.74 0.13 12.56
C LEU A 25 -6.11 0.29 11.89
N ALA A 26 -7.18 -0.19 12.52
CA ALA A 26 -8.52 -0.15 11.94
C ALA A 26 -9.01 1.28 11.64
N ASP A 27 -8.65 2.24 12.47
CA ASP A 27 -9.02 3.66 12.30
C ASP A 27 -8.37 4.31 11.08
N MET A 28 -7.33 3.68 10.52
CA MET A 28 -6.66 4.14 9.29
C MET A 28 -7.34 3.63 8.02
N CYS A 29 -8.29 2.70 8.15
CA CYS A 29 -9.08 2.22 7.03
C CYS A 29 -10.10 3.28 6.62
N LYS A 30 -10.24 3.50 5.32
CA LYS A 30 -11.33 4.29 4.76
C LYS A 30 -12.39 3.37 4.18
N GLU A 31 -13.65 3.72 4.37
CA GLU A 31 -14.74 3.11 3.62
C GLU A 31 -14.63 3.50 2.15
N ALA A 32 -14.76 2.51 1.28
CA ALA A 32 -14.75 2.66 -0.16
C ALA A 32 -15.98 1.92 -0.73
N MET A 33 -15.96 1.64 -2.03
CA MET A 33 -17.12 1.14 -2.75
C MET A 33 -17.72 -0.11 -2.11
N ALA A 34 -19.05 -0.10 -1.94
CA ALA A 34 -19.88 -1.23 -1.51
C ALA A 34 -19.48 -1.87 -0.17
N GLY A 35 -19.06 -1.08 0.81
CA GLY A 35 -18.69 -1.56 2.15
C GLY A 35 -17.30 -2.21 2.23
N LEU A 36 -16.56 -2.24 1.12
CA LEU A 36 -15.16 -2.60 1.12
C LEU A 36 -14.35 -1.48 1.76
N LYS A 37 -13.38 -1.84 2.60
CA LYS A 37 -12.45 -0.90 3.20
C LYS A 37 -11.15 -0.87 2.41
N VAL A 38 -10.44 0.24 2.50
CA VAL A 38 -9.11 0.40 1.92
C VAL A 38 -8.18 1.02 2.96
N ILE A 39 -6.97 0.50 3.06
CA ILE A 39 -5.87 1.15 3.77
C ILE A 39 -4.86 1.64 2.74
N TYR A 40 -4.37 2.86 2.93
CA TYR A 40 -3.43 3.49 2.02
C TYR A 40 -2.01 3.40 2.59
N VAL A 41 -1.11 2.85 1.79
CA VAL A 41 0.34 2.96 2.01
C VAL A 41 0.88 3.98 1.02
N TYR A 42 1.80 4.84 1.44
CA TYR A 42 2.27 5.95 0.61
C TYR A 42 3.72 5.77 0.19
N ALA A 43 3.99 5.87 -1.11
CA ALA A 43 5.32 5.95 -1.67
C ALA A 43 5.76 7.40 -1.87
N ASN A 44 7.03 7.69 -1.61
CA ASN A 44 7.70 8.89 -2.11
C ASN A 44 8.25 8.67 -3.54
N ASP A 45 8.86 9.69 -4.14
CA ASP A 45 9.43 9.59 -5.50
C ASP A 45 10.43 8.45 -5.65
N ALA A 46 11.41 8.36 -4.74
CA ALA A 46 12.45 7.34 -4.79
C ALA A 46 11.86 5.93 -4.66
N GLN A 47 10.88 5.75 -3.77
CA GLN A 47 10.18 4.48 -3.57
C GLN A 47 9.33 4.13 -4.77
N LYS A 48 8.60 5.10 -5.35
CA LYS A 48 7.80 4.92 -6.56
C LYS A 48 8.68 4.49 -7.74
N ASP A 49 9.80 5.18 -7.98
CA ASP A 49 10.73 4.83 -9.06
C ASP A 49 11.30 3.41 -8.84
N LYS A 50 11.70 3.07 -7.61
CA LYS A 50 12.17 1.72 -7.29
C LYS A 50 11.09 0.65 -7.48
N ILE A 51 9.84 0.91 -7.07
CA ILE A 51 8.69 0.02 -7.28
C ILE A 51 8.52 -0.28 -8.77
N LEU A 52 8.52 0.75 -9.62
CA LEU A 52 8.36 0.61 -11.07
C LEU A 52 9.54 -0.14 -11.72
N GLN A 53 10.74 -0.04 -11.14
CA GLN A 53 11.91 -0.77 -11.61
C GLN A 53 11.88 -2.26 -11.22
N VAL A 54 11.55 -2.60 -9.97
CA VAL A 54 11.64 -3.98 -9.45
C VAL A 54 10.37 -4.79 -9.64
N ILE A 55 9.24 -4.14 -9.94
CA ILE A 55 7.96 -4.79 -10.23
C ILE A 55 7.53 -4.34 -11.63
N PRO A 56 7.90 -5.07 -12.70
CA PRO A 56 7.63 -4.68 -14.09
C PRO A 56 6.14 -4.53 -14.42
N GLN A 57 5.27 -5.20 -13.66
CA GLN A 57 3.83 -5.08 -13.83
C GLN A 57 3.26 -3.85 -13.13
N ALA A 58 4.03 -3.16 -12.29
CA ALA A 58 3.52 -2.00 -11.58
C ALA A 58 3.25 -0.84 -12.55
N LYS A 59 2.15 -0.11 -12.32
CA LYS A 59 1.80 1.08 -13.10
C LYS A 59 1.51 2.25 -12.17
N PHE A 60 2.15 3.38 -12.46
CA PHE A 60 1.90 4.65 -11.83
C PHE A 60 1.02 5.50 -12.76
N ASP A 61 -0.12 5.96 -12.25
CA ASP A 61 -0.93 6.94 -12.96
C ASP A 61 -0.44 8.35 -12.62
N SER A 62 0.39 8.90 -13.51
CA SER A 62 0.87 10.27 -13.39
C SER A 62 -0.15 11.32 -13.83
N ALA A 63 -1.20 10.92 -14.55
CA ALA A 63 -2.10 11.83 -15.26
C ALA A 63 -3.31 12.27 -14.40
N THR A 64 -3.84 11.40 -13.54
CA THR A 64 -5.05 11.72 -12.77
C THR A 64 -4.89 11.57 -11.26
N THR A 65 -4.71 10.34 -10.76
CA THR A 65 -4.78 10.02 -9.33
C THR A 65 -3.43 10.18 -8.63
N LYS A 66 -2.33 10.28 -9.38
CA LYS A 66 -0.96 10.26 -8.84
C LYS A 66 -0.77 9.09 -7.89
N SER A 67 -1.27 7.92 -8.26
CA SER A 67 -1.26 6.71 -7.45
C SER A 67 -0.61 5.53 -8.17
N ILE A 68 -0.15 4.54 -7.42
CA ILE A 68 0.35 3.29 -8.01
C ILE A 68 -0.86 2.35 -8.15
N GLU A 69 -1.55 2.46 -9.28
CA GLU A 69 -2.85 1.82 -9.51
C GLU A 69 -2.73 0.30 -9.69
N LEU A 70 -1.69 -0.14 -10.42
CA LEU A 70 -1.46 -1.55 -10.68
C LEU A 70 -0.26 -2.02 -9.90
N ILE A 71 -0.48 -2.99 -9.02
CA ILE A 71 0.55 -3.80 -8.35
C ILE A 71 -0.03 -5.22 -8.29
N PRO A 72 0.72 -6.28 -8.63
CA PRO A 72 0.17 -7.62 -8.59
C PRO A 72 -0.21 -8.01 -7.16
N ARG A 73 -1.23 -8.86 -7.04
CA ARG A 73 -1.82 -9.26 -5.76
C ARG A 73 -0.78 -9.76 -4.76
N LYS A 74 0.17 -10.60 -5.20
CA LYS A 74 1.24 -11.16 -4.36
C LYS A 74 2.08 -10.08 -3.67
N GLN A 75 2.36 -8.96 -4.35
CA GLN A 75 3.11 -7.85 -3.79
C GLN A 75 2.24 -7.02 -2.83
N LYS A 76 0.96 -6.78 -3.17
CA LYS A 76 0.01 -6.12 -2.25
C LYS A 76 -0.14 -6.91 -0.94
N ASP A 77 -0.21 -8.24 -1.03
CA ASP A 77 -0.33 -9.13 0.12
C ASP A 77 0.92 -9.04 1.01
N LYS A 78 2.12 -9.03 0.43
CA LYS A 78 3.37 -8.80 1.18
C LYS A 78 3.42 -7.44 1.88
N ILE A 79 2.99 -6.37 1.21
CA ILE A 79 2.93 -5.03 1.82
C ILE A 79 1.96 -5.06 3.00
N PHE A 80 0.79 -5.68 2.83
CA PHE A 80 -0.20 -5.83 3.90
C PHE A 80 0.36 -6.62 5.10
N ASP A 81 1.05 -7.72 4.87
CA ASP A 81 1.66 -8.51 5.94
C ASP A 81 2.69 -7.67 6.74
N LEU A 82 3.49 -6.86 6.06
CA LEU A 82 4.41 -5.91 6.72
C LEU A 82 3.66 -4.87 7.54
N VAL A 83 2.53 -4.33 7.03
CA VAL A 83 1.68 -3.40 7.79
C VAL A 83 1.21 -4.03 9.10
N ILE A 84 0.76 -5.29 9.07
CA ILE A 84 0.32 -6.00 10.27
C ILE A 84 1.49 -6.28 11.22
N GLN A 85 2.63 -6.74 10.70
CA GLN A 85 3.81 -7.07 11.51
C GLN A 85 4.40 -5.83 12.20
N LYS A 86 4.50 -4.72 11.47
CA LYS A 86 5.08 -3.46 11.97
C LYS A 86 4.06 -2.60 12.72
N LYS A 87 2.76 -2.90 12.59
CA LYS A 87 1.65 -2.08 13.09
C LYS A 87 1.78 -0.62 12.63
N SER A 88 2.21 -0.41 11.39
CA SER A 88 2.41 0.90 10.77
C SER A 88 2.15 0.84 9.27
N ILE A 89 1.78 1.97 8.66
CA ILE A 89 1.66 2.11 7.20
C ILE A 89 3.00 2.45 6.53
N ASP A 90 4.01 2.86 7.30
CA ASP A 90 5.34 3.23 6.81
C ASP A 90 6.22 1.98 6.61
N VAL A 91 5.82 1.12 5.68
CA VAL A 91 6.45 -0.20 5.45
C VAL A 91 7.13 -0.34 4.09
N LEU A 92 7.05 0.69 3.24
CA LEU A 92 7.58 0.59 1.87
C LEU A 92 9.09 0.45 1.81
N ASP A 93 9.83 1.09 2.71
CA ASP A 93 11.28 0.91 2.77
C ASP A 93 11.66 -0.53 3.11
N ASP A 94 10.96 -1.14 4.08
CA ASP A 94 11.15 -2.54 4.44
C ASP A 94 10.75 -3.47 3.29
N PHE A 95 9.62 -3.20 2.63
CA PHE A 95 9.17 -3.95 1.47
C PHE A 95 10.19 -3.90 0.32
N LEU A 96 10.72 -2.72 0.02
CA LEU A 96 11.68 -2.50 -1.06
C LEU A 96 13.08 -3.06 -0.77
N LYS A 97 13.41 -3.40 0.48
CA LYS A 97 14.64 -4.12 0.83
C LYS A 97 14.56 -5.63 0.53
N THR A 98 13.38 -6.15 0.19
CA THR A 98 13.19 -7.57 -0.15
C THR A 98 13.45 -7.90 -1.62
N PHE A 99 13.84 -6.90 -2.42
CA PHE A 99 14.25 -6.99 -3.83
C PHE A 99 15.71 -6.60 -3.96
#